data_AF-A0A4Q5XQP8-F1
#
_entry.id   AF-A0A4Q5XQP8-F1
#
_cell.length_a   1.000
_cell.length_b   1.000
_cell.length_c   1.000
_cell.angle_alpha   90.00
_cell.angle_beta   90.00
_cell.angle_gamma   90.00
#
_symmetry.space_group_name_H-M   'P 1'
#
loop_
_entity.id
_entity.type
_entity.pdbx_description
1 polymer ?
#
loop_
_entity_poly.entity_id
_entity_poly.type
_entity_poly.pdbx_seq_one_letter_code
_entity_poly.pdbx_strand_id
1 'polypeptide(L)' 'MARTKIQTVAGHRLPEPRITPMAIWLAFVWVGLPVLVIGGLLDVIMQLGFGICTGLWCFTAR' A
#
# COMPACT_ATOMS: atom_id res chain seq x y z
N MET A 1 -6.08 -21.60 5.69
CA MET A 1 -5.12 -20.77 6.44
C MET A 1 -3.80 -21.52 6.52
N ALA A 2 -2.76 -21.06 5.83
CA ALA A 2 -1.45 -21.71 5.85
C ALA A 2 -0.84 -21.55 7.25
N ARG A 3 -0.59 -22.67 7.93
CA ARG A 3 0.05 -22.68 9.26
C ARG A 3 1.51 -22.26 9.08
N THR A 4 1.83 -21.01 9.41
CA THR A 4 3.20 -20.49 9.34
C THR A 4 4.10 -21.37 10.20
N LYS A 5 5.09 -21.99 9.56
CA LYS A 5 6.08 -22.86 10.20
C LYS A 5 6.69 -22.10 11.37
N ILE A 6 6.75 -22.71 12.55
CA ILE A 6 7.38 -22.11 13.73
C ILE A 6 8.86 -21.92 13.37
N GLN A 7 9.24 -20.67 13.08
CA GLN A 7 10.60 -20.30 12.70
C GLN A 7 11.42 -20.18 13.98
N THR A 8 12.34 -21.12 14.19
CA THR A 8 13.38 -21.01 15.22
C THR A 8 14.59 -20.34 14.58
N VAL A 9 14.94 -19.14 15.04
CA VAL A 9 16.15 -18.43 14.59
C VAL A 9 17.12 -18.41 15.77
N ALA A 10 18.38 -18.83 15.53
CA ALA A 10 19.45 -18.87 16.54
C ALA A 10 19.08 -19.57 17.86
N GLY A 11 18.26 -20.63 17.82
CA GLY A 11 17.85 -21.38 19.02
C GLY A 11 16.74 -20.71 19.85
N HIS A 12 16.18 -19.58 19.41
CA HIS A 12 15.05 -18.92 20.04
C HIS A 12 13.79 -19.06 19.18
N ARG A 13 12.65 -19.31 19.85
CA ARG A 13 11.34 -19.29 19.19
C ARG A 13 10.91 -17.85 18.99
N LEU A 14 10.73 -17.43 17.74
CA LEU A 14 10.12 -16.14 17.48
C LEU A 14 8.62 -16.21 17.82
N PRO A 15 8.07 -15.17 18.46
CA PRO A 15 6.64 -15.06 18.64
C PRO A 15 5.94 -15.02 17.27
N GLU A 16 4.72 -15.55 17.20
CA GLU A 16 3.97 -15.60 15.95
C GLU A 16 3.77 -14.19 15.37
N PRO A 17 3.90 -14.01 14.04
CA PRO A 17 3.73 -12.71 13.39
C PRO A 17 2.31 -12.20 13.64
N ARG A 18 2.19 -11.12 14.40
CA ARG A 18 0.91 -10.48 14.73
C ARG A 18 0.71 -9.28 13.81
N ILE A 19 -0.51 -9.14 13.26
CA ILE A 19 -0.92 -7.90 12.61
C ILE A 19 -0.96 -6.83 13.71
N THR A 20 0.03 -5.95 13.71
CA THR A 20 0.07 -4.80 14.60
C THR A 20 -0.40 -3.55 13.86
N PRO A 21 -0.90 -2.51 14.56
CA PRO A 21 -1.20 -1.23 13.93
C PRO A 21 0.02 -0.66 13.17
N MET A 22 1.22 -0.87 13.71
CA MET A 22 2.47 -0.51 13.06
C MET A 22 2.69 -1.26 11.73
N ALA A 23 2.35 -2.55 11.67
CA ALA A 23 2.45 -3.32 10.42
C ALA A 23 1.48 -2.80 9.35
N ILE A 24 0.26 -2.41 9.74
CA ILE A 24 -0.72 -1.80 8.83
C ILE A 24 -0.19 -0.45 8.34
N TRP A 25 0.33 0.37 9.24
CA TRP A 25 0.94 1.66 8.89
C TRP A 25 2.10 1.50 7.92
N LEU A 26 3.01 0.55 8.18
CA LEU A 26 4.12 0.23 7.29
C LEU A 26 3.62 -0.23 5.92
N ALA A 27 2.63 -1.12 5.87
CA ALA A 27 2.05 -1.55 4.59
C ALA A 27 1.45 -0.37 3.81
N PHE A 28 0.77 0.55 4.50
CA PHE A 28 0.25 1.76 3.87
C PHE A 28 1.37 2.67 3.35
N VAL A 29 2.41 2.94 4.14
CA VAL A 29 3.51 3.81 3.73
C VAL A 29 4.34 3.19 2.61
N TRP A 30 4.58 1.89 2.63
CA TRP A 30 5.45 1.22 1.66
C TRP A 30 4.74 0.74 0.40
N VAL A 31 3.42 0.50 0.46
CA VAL A 31 2.64 0.02 -0.69
C VAL A 31 1.57 1.02 -1.09
N GLY A 32 0.78 1.50 -0.13
CA GLY A 32 -0.27 2.48 -0.38
C GLY A 32 0.28 3.80 -0.94
N LEU A 33 1.27 4.39 -0.27
CA LEU A 33 1.83 5.69 -0.67
C LEU A 33 2.45 5.65 -2.08
N PRO A 34 3.29 4.66 -2.47
CA PRO A 34 3.80 4.60 -3.83
C PRO A 34 2.70 4.42 -4.88
N VAL A 35 1.69 3.58 -4.60
CA VAL A 35 0.55 3.40 -5.52
C VAL A 35 -0.24 4.71 -5.68
N LEU A 36 -0.48 5.43 -4.60
CA LEU A 36 -1.16 6.73 -4.63
C LEU A 36 -0.37 7.79 -5.41
N VAL A 37 0.95 7.85 -5.20
CA VAL A 37 1.82 8.80 -5.92
C VAL A 37 1.86 8.49 -7.40
N ILE A 38 2.12 7.23 -7.77
CA ILE A 38 2.23 6.82 -9.18
C ILE A 38 0.88 6.96 -9.87
N GLY A 39 -0.20 6.47 -9.25
CA GLY A 39 -1.56 6.59 -9.78
C GLY A 39 -1.98 8.05 -9.95
N GLY A 40 -1.68 8.89 -8.96
CA GLY A 40 -1.97 10.32 -9.02
C GLY A 40 -1.18 11.04 -10.12
N LEU A 41 0.10 10.70 -10.34
CA LEU A 41 0.86 11.23 -11.47
C LEU A 41 0.25 10.81 -12.81
N LEU A 42 -0.15 9.54 -12.94
CA LEU A 42 -0.80 9.05 -14.16
C LEU A 42 -2.11 9.79 -14.44
N ASP A 43 -2.94 10.02 -13.43
CA ASP A 43 -4.17 10.81 -13.58
C ASP A 43 -3.87 12.22 -14.10
N VAL A 44 -2.86 12.90 -13.55
CA VAL A 44 -2.45 14.24 -14.01
C VAL A 44 -1.98 14.21 -15.47
N ILE A 45 -1.19 13.21 -15.85
CA ILE A 45 -0.73 13.05 -17.24
C ILE A 45 -1.94 12.83 -18.17
N MET A 46 -2.90 12.00 -17.77
CA MET A 46 -4.11 11.75 -18.56
C MET A 46 -4.98 13.00 -18.68
N GLN A 47 -5.10 13.79 -17.61
CA GLN A 47 -5.85 15.04 -17.63
C GLN A 47 -5.22 16.08 -18.57
N LEU A 48 -3.89 16.22 -18.53
CA LEU A 48 -3.16 17.15 -19.39
C LEU A 48 -3.12 16.68 -20.85
N GLY A 49 -3.08 15.36 -21.09
CA GLY A 49 -2.98 14.80 -22.44
C GLY A 49 -4.32 14.66 -23.15
N PHE A 50 -5.35 14.17 -22.46
CA PHE A 50 -6.63 13.78 -23.05
C PHE A 50 -7.81 14.64 -22.60
N GLY A 51 -7.63 15.49 -21.58
CA GLY A 51 -8.73 16.27 -20.99
C GLY A 51 -9.74 15.41 -20.21
N ILE A 52 -9.46 14.12 -19.99
CA ILE A 52 -10.32 13.21 -19.24
C ILE A 52 -9.88 13.25 -17.78
N CYS A 53 -10.84 13.52 -16.90
CA CYS A 53 -10.62 13.39 -15.47
C CYS A 53 -10.75 11.89 -15.09
N THR A 54 -9.68 11.29 -14.56
CA THR A 54 -9.68 9.92 -13.99
C THR A 54 -9.25 9.90 -12.52
N GLY A 55 -9.64 8.83 -11.80
CA GLY A 55 -9.14 8.45 -10.48
C GLY A 55 -9.49 9.37 -9.29
N LEU A 56 -8.56 9.54 -8.34
CA LEU A 56 -8.80 10.20 -7.03
C LEU A 56 -9.12 11.70 -7.17
N TRP A 57 -8.67 12.32 -8.26
CA TRP A 57 -8.79 13.76 -8.48
C TRP A 57 -10.18 14.19 -8.96
N CYS A 58 -11.00 13.25 -9.48
CA CYS A 58 -12.33 13.57 -9.97
C CYS A 58 -13.42 13.46 -8.92
N PHE A 59 -13.13 12.86 -7.77
CA PHE A 59 -14.06 12.84 -6.64
C PHE A 59 -14.10 14.18 -5.90
N THR A 60 -13.03 14.99 -6.01
CA THR A 60 -12.89 16.31 -5.35
C THR A 60 -13.08 17.51 -6.27
N ALA A 61 -13.07 17.32 -7.60
CA ALA A 61 -13.23 18.39 -8.59
C ALA A 61 -14.68 18.60 -9.05
N ARG A 62 -15.65 18.32 -8.18
CA ARG A 62 -17.07 18.59 -8.43
C ARG A 62 -17.44 20.03 -8.10
#